data_AF-A0A151GLQ9-F1
#
_entry.id   AF-A0A151GLQ9-F1
#
_cell.length_a   1.000
_cell.length_b   1.000
_cell.length_c   1.000
_cell.angle_alpha   90.00
_cell.angle_beta   90.00
_cell.angle_gamma   90.00
#
_symmetry.space_group_name_H-M   'P 1'
#
loop_
_entity.id
_entity.type
_entity.pdbx_description
1 polymer ?
#
loop_
_entity_poly.entity_id
_entity_poly.type
_entity_poly.pdbx_seq_one_letter_code
_entity_poly.pdbx_strand_id
1 'polypeptide(L)'
;MSKRSLSPHDASESGSEPKRTRVDAPRAESPAAPDSLLALEPTAGRDGDDGETAIQSLGPTHHFHARCGLQRSIAVVLRHDGFDSATPEAMESFTALVESYMESMVEEIKRFAIAARRERPTPVDFALMLRHHNLPIASLMSHLKNPVPKEQRAPTFADVVCADSDALTTLPLLGPELSGQADKEAMSYIPPSFPDFPSQHTYRFTPREDTVVRDSKKIREEAARTAQQGEDALRRLVRASKMRKQKEVKSLVERDPEGKERFRLWESTMKRFMGAEARAENADQVDISQHSMIVNGDAVFARREVSRQGKRSAGLSVTGK
;
A
#
# COMPACT_ATOMS: atom_id res chain seq x y z
N MET A 1 -13.02 -14.94 66.27
CA MET A 1 -13.76 -14.45 67.45
C MET A 1 -12.97 -13.30 68.07
N SER A 2 -13.62 -12.13 68.22
CA SER A 2 -13.39 -11.03 69.20
C SER A 2 -11.95 -10.49 69.43
N LYS A 3 -11.66 -9.19 69.52
CA LYS A 3 -12.46 -7.94 69.58
C LYS A 3 -11.51 -6.75 69.39
N ARG A 4 -12.06 -5.67 68.82
CA ARG A 4 -11.54 -4.29 68.74
C ARG A 4 -11.09 -3.72 70.09
N SER A 5 -10.19 -2.73 70.03
CA SER A 5 -10.34 -1.47 70.76
C SER A 5 -9.59 -0.33 70.06
N LEU A 6 -10.34 0.66 69.60
CA LEU A 6 -9.94 2.03 69.27
C LEU A 6 -10.37 2.95 70.43
N SER A 7 -9.80 4.17 70.43
CA SER A 7 -10.35 5.47 70.90
C SER A 7 -9.58 6.14 72.07
N PRO A 8 -9.77 7.46 72.36
CA PRO A 8 -9.60 8.64 71.49
C PRO A 8 -9.11 9.92 72.25
N HIS A 9 -9.17 11.10 71.58
CA HIS A 9 -9.32 12.49 72.11
C HIS A 9 -8.05 13.18 72.71
N ASP A 10 -7.76 14.49 72.54
CA ASP A 10 -8.57 15.65 72.15
C ASP A 10 -7.72 16.92 71.82
N ALA A 11 -8.35 17.88 71.09
CA ALA A 11 -8.33 19.36 71.17
C ALA A 11 -7.01 20.19 71.35
N SER A 12 -6.84 21.46 70.92
CA SER A 12 -7.42 22.42 69.96
C SER A 12 -6.75 23.80 70.22
N GLU A 13 -6.75 24.71 69.22
CA GLU A 13 -6.60 26.20 69.35
C GLU A 13 -5.21 26.76 69.77
N SER A 14 -4.68 27.93 69.36
CA SER A 14 -5.09 29.18 68.68
C SER A 14 -3.77 29.87 68.21
N GLY A 15 -3.68 30.64 67.13
CA GLY A 15 -4.05 32.06 67.06
C GLY A 15 -2.85 32.99 66.81
N SER A 16 -3.05 34.02 65.97
CA SER A 16 -2.35 35.32 65.86
C SER A 16 -1.10 35.51 64.95
N GLU A 17 -1.35 36.09 63.76
CA GLU A 17 -0.61 37.23 63.17
C GLU A 17 -0.67 38.48 64.11
N PRO A 18 0.15 39.57 64.00
CA PRO A 18 0.43 40.31 62.75
C PRO A 18 1.77 41.11 62.62
N LYS A 19 2.01 41.73 61.44
CA LYS A 19 2.16 43.20 61.18
C LYS A 19 3.24 43.61 60.13
N ARG A 20 2.73 43.97 58.93
CA ARG A 20 3.08 45.06 57.97
C ARG A 20 4.55 45.41 57.62
N THR A 21 4.84 45.60 56.32
CA THR A 21 4.96 46.95 55.69
C THR A 21 4.80 46.93 54.15
N ARG A 22 4.23 48.03 53.63
CA ARG A 22 3.93 48.37 52.23
C ARG A 22 4.96 49.40 51.78
N VAL A 23 5.59 49.26 50.60
CA VAL A 23 6.06 50.40 49.77
C VAL A 23 6.05 50.03 48.27
N ASP A 24 5.49 50.99 47.54
CA ASP A 24 5.35 51.32 46.11
C ASP A 24 6.22 50.68 45.01
N ALA A 25 5.60 50.55 43.84
CA ALA A 25 6.22 50.31 42.53
C ALA A 25 6.92 51.57 41.99
N PRO A 26 7.82 51.41 40.99
CA PRO A 26 7.40 51.84 39.67
C PRO A 26 7.83 50.90 38.52
N ARG A 27 7.04 51.03 37.46
CA ARG A 27 7.10 50.41 36.13
C ARG A 27 8.38 50.80 35.37
N ALA A 28 9.12 49.82 34.85
CA ALA A 28 10.14 50.01 33.81
C ALA A 28 10.26 48.76 32.93
N GLU A 29 9.75 48.92 31.70
CA GLU A 29 10.12 48.34 30.39
C GLU A 29 11.02 47.08 30.34
N SER A 30 10.47 45.98 29.82
CA SER A 30 11.23 44.83 29.30
C SER A 30 11.60 45.05 27.83
N PRO A 31 12.85 44.78 27.41
CA PRO A 31 13.21 44.74 26.00
C PRO A 31 12.84 43.38 25.38
N ALA A 32 12.42 43.46 24.12
CA ALA A 32 11.88 42.40 23.28
C ALA A 32 12.81 41.20 23.08
N ALA A 33 12.24 40.00 23.18
CA ALA A 33 12.77 38.78 22.57
C ALA A 33 12.16 38.60 21.16
N PRO A 34 12.93 38.21 20.14
CA PRO A 34 12.39 37.92 18.81
C PRO A 34 11.87 36.47 18.75
N ASP A 35 10.57 36.29 19.00
CA ASP A 35 9.84 35.08 18.59
C ASP A 35 9.53 35.18 17.09
N SER A 36 10.39 34.54 16.29
CA SER A 36 10.07 34.16 14.90
C SER A 36 10.00 32.64 14.84
N LEU A 37 8.88 32.07 15.32
CA LEU A 37 8.44 30.75 14.91
C LEU A 37 7.07 30.91 14.28
N LEU A 38 7.03 30.62 12.98
CA LEU A 38 5.89 30.76 12.09
C LEU A 38 4.72 29.90 12.61
N ALA A 39 3.70 30.57 13.16
CA ALA A 39 2.40 29.98 13.38
C ALA A 39 1.75 29.71 12.01
N LEU A 40 1.70 28.44 11.61
CA LEU A 40 0.85 27.98 10.52
C LEU A 40 -0.57 27.83 11.06
N GLU A 41 -1.41 28.83 10.78
CA GLU A 41 -2.85 28.76 10.97
C GLU A 41 -3.46 27.64 10.09
N PRO A 42 -4.38 26.82 10.60
CA PRO A 42 -5.04 25.79 9.81
C PRO A 42 -6.15 26.44 8.98
N THR A 43 -5.90 26.63 7.68
CA THR A 43 -6.95 27.05 6.75
C THR A 43 -7.94 25.91 6.55
N ALA A 44 -9.13 26.08 7.11
CA ALA A 44 -10.29 25.23 6.85
C ALA A 44 -10.69 25.28 5.37
N GLY A 45 -10.94 24.09 4.79
CA GLY A 45 -11.76 23.93 3.59
C GLY A 45 -11.01 23.62 2.29
N ARG A 46 -10.75 22.33 2.05
CA ARG A 46 -10.66 21.78 0.70
C ARG A 46 -10.92 20.26 0.75
N ASP A 47 -12.12 19.85 0.33
CA ASP A 47 -12.38 18.45 -0.03
C ASP A 47 -11.47 18.12 -1.22
N GLY A 48 -10.44 17.33 -0.96
CA GLY A 48 -9.44 16.89 -1.93
C GLY A 48 -8.81 15.59 -1.44
N ASP A 49 -8.90 14.56 -2.26
CA ASP A 49 -8.19 13.29 -2.17
C ASP A 49 -6.68 13.55 -2.24
N ASP A 50 -6.10 14.04 -1.15
CA ASP A 50 -4.67 14.27 -1.02
C ASP A 50 -4.11 13.11 -0.21
N GLY A 51 -3.51 12.15 -0.91
CA GLY A 51 -2.77 11.06 -0.29
C GLY A 51 -1.75 11.63 0.71
N GLU A 52 -1.99 11.41 2.00
CA GLU A 52 -1.13 11.86 3.08
C GLU A 52 0.27 11.26 2.88
N THR A 53 1.19 12.08 2.39
CA THR A 53 2.58 11.69 2.25
C THR A 53 3.28 11.91 3.58
N ALA A 54 3.96 10.88 4.09
CA ALA A 54 4.68 10.96 5.36
C ALA A 54 5.75 12.06 5.29
N ILE A 55 5.62 13.07 6.17
CA ILE A 55 6.59 14.15 6.28
C ILE A 55 7.78 13.63 7.10
N GLN A 56 8.99 13.84 6.60
CA GLN A 56 10.20 13.48 7.34
C GLN A 56 10.25 14.26 8.67
N SER A 57 10.36 13.54 9.79
CA SER A 57 10.55 14.18 11.09
C SER A 57 11.92 14.87 11.12
N LEU A 58 11.92 16.20 11.12
CA LEU A 58 13.13 17.02 11.35
C LEU A 58 13.48 17.14 12.84
N GLY A 59 12.69 16.50 13.71
CA GLY A 59 12.92 16.50 15.15
C GLY A 59 14.22 15.78 15.51
N PRO A 60 15.00 16.32 16.47
CA PRO A 60 16.19 15.64 16.98
C PRO A 60 15.83 14.28 17.58
N THR A 61 16.52 13.23 17.17
CA THR A 61 16.34 11.87 17.71
C THR A 61 16.88 11.79 19.15
N HIS A 62 16.39 10.84 19.96
CA HIS A 62 16.99 10.53 21.27
C HIS A 62 18.51 10.29 21.20
N HIS A 63 18.97 9.61 20.14
CA HIS A 63 20.38 9.40 19.88
C HIS A 63 21.15 10.73 19.72
N PHE A 64 20.58 11.69 18.98
CA PHE A 64 21.16 13.02 18.81
C PHE A 64 21.30 13.74 20.16
N HIS A 65 20.26 13.72 21.00
CA HIS A 65 20.32 14.31 22.33
C HIS A 65 21.36 13.64 23.25
N ALA A 66 21.45 12.30 23.21
CA ALA A 66 22.46 11.56 23.97
C ALA A 66 23.89 11.95 23.55
N ARG A 67 24.14 12.04 22.24
CA ARG A 67 25.42 12.50 21.69
C ARG A 67 25.75 13.92 22.11
N CYS A 68 24.80 14.85 22.02
CA CYS A 68 25.00 16.22 22.49
C CYS A 68 25.32 16.27 24.00
N GLY A 69 24.68 15.43 24.81
CA GLY A 69 24.99 15.28 26.22
C GLY A 69 26.43 14.79 26.46
N LEU A 70 26.89 13.82 25.67
CA LEU A 70 28.25 13.31 25.73
C LEU A 70 29.27 14.37 25.31
N GLN A 71 29.05 15.06 24.18
CA GLN A 71 29.88 16.17 23.71
C GLN A 71 29.97 17.30 24.74
N ARG A 72 28.85 17.64 25.40
CA ARG A 72 28.85 18.60 26.51
C ARG A 72 29.74 18.12 27.66
N SER A 73 29.63 16.85 28.06
CA SER A 73 30.44 16.30 29.15
C SER A 73 31.94 16.34 28.83
N ILE A 74 32.31 16.01 27.59
CA ILE A 74 33.67 16.10 27.06
C ILE A 74 34.16 17.54 27.10
N ALA A 75 33.38 18.49 26.59
CA ALA A 75 33.74 19.90 26.57
C ALA A 75 33.96 20.48 27.98
N VAL A 76 33.15 20.07 28.96
CA VAL A 76 33.29 20.50 30.37
C VAL A 76 34.60 19.97 30.97
N VAL A 77 34.98 18.72 30.69
CA VAL A 77 36.26 18.15 31.14
C VAL A 77 37.44 18.85 30.46
N LEU A 78 37.39 19.03 29.14
CA LEU A 78 38.45 19.73 28.40
C LEU A 78 38.63 21.18 28.86
N ARG A 79 37.55 21.88 29.17
CA ARG A 79 37.61 23.24 29.73
C ARG A 79 38.26 23.26 31.12
N HIS A 80 37.99 22.25 31.95
CA HIS A 80 38.69 22.09 33.22
C HIS A 80 40.19 21.88 33.03
N ASP A 81 40.58 21.12 32.01
CA ASP A 81 42.00 20.81 31.71
C ASP A 81 42.73 21.99 31.03
N GLY A 82 42.04 23.09 30.73
CA GLY A 82 42.62 24.34 30.23
C GLY A 82 42.47 24.57 28.73
N PHE A 83 41.66 23.77 28.02
CA PHE A 83 41.35 24.01 26.61
C PHE A 83 40.26 25.07 26.46
N ASP A 84 40.51 26.07 25.62
CA ASP A 84 39.56 27.16 25.34
C ASP A 84 38.60 26.81 24.19
N SER A 85 39.09 26.11 23.16
CA SER A 85 38.28 25.64 22.02
C SER A 85 38.83 24.35 21.43
N ALA A 86 38.01 23.66 20.64
CA ALA A 86 38.37 22.46 19.89
C ALA A 86 37.80 22.56 18.47
N THR A 87 38.49 21.95 17.49
CA THR A 87 37.94 21.83 16.13
C THR A 87 36.76 20.86 16.13
N PRO A 88 35.73 21.10 15.31
CA PRO A 88 34.53 20.27 15.30
C PRO A 88 34.84 18.81 14.90
N GLU A 89 35.81 18.60 14.01
CA GLU A 89 36.24 17.26 13.59
C GLU A 89 36.94 16.49 14.73
N ALA A 90 37.75 17.19 15.53
CA ALA A 90 38.41 16.58 16.68
C ALA A 90 37.40 16.23 17.79
N MET A 91 36.41 17.11 18.01
CA MET A 91 35.32 16.85 18.94
C MET A 91 34.50 15.62 18.52
N GLU A 92 34.16 15.51 17.23
CA GLU A 92 33.41 14.37 16.70
C GLU A 92 34.20 13.06 16.80
N SER A 93 35.48 13.08 16.42
CA SER A 93 36.38 11.93 16.54
C SER A 93 36.56 11.48 17.99
N PHE A 94 36.76 12.42 18.92
CA PHE A 94 36.91 12.10 20.33
C PHE A 94 35.61 11.57 20.94
N THR A 95 34.46 12.11 20.52
CA THR A 95 33.14 11.59 20.91
C THR A 95 33.00 10.12 20.49
N ALA A 96 33.30 9.79 19.24
CA ALA A 96 33.24 8.42 18.73
C ALA A 96 34.18 7.45 19.49
N LEU A 97 35.38 7.92 19.86
CA LEU A 97 36.32 7.14 20.68
C LEU A 97 35.77 6.87 22.08
N VAL A 98 35.19 7.87 22.73
CA VAL A 98 34.58 7.72 24.06
C VAL A 98 33.38 6.78 24.01
N GLU A 99 32.52 6.88 22.99
CA GLU A 99 31.39 5.97 22.80
C GLU A 99 31.87 4.53 22.65
N SER A 100 32.84 4.29 21.76
CA SER A 100 33.42 2.96 21.54
C SER A 100 34.07 2.41 22.81
N TYR A 101 34.72 3.26 23.59
CA TYR A 101 35.33 2.88 24.86
C TYR A 101 34.27 2.50 25.91
N MET A 102 33.21 3.30 26.05
CA MET A 102 32.09 2.99 26.94
C MET A 102 31.37 1.70 26.55
N GLU A 103 31.15 1.48 25.26
CA GLU A 103 30.57 0.24 24.74
C GLU A 103 31.44 -0.97 25.10
N SER A 104 32.76 -0.87 24.89
CA SER A 104 33.69 -1.95 25.26
C SER A 104 33.66 -2.26 26.76
N MET A 105 33.63 -1.24 27.64
CA MET A 105 33.53 -1.45 29.08
C MET A 105 32.23 -2.15 29.47
N VAL A 106 31.10 -1.72 28.89
CA VAL A 106 29.78 -2.34 29.17
C VAL A 106 29.74 -3.78 28.68
N GLU A 107 30.35 -4.07 27.53
CA GLU A 107 30.43 -5.43 27.00
C GLU A 107 31.24 -6.34 27.92
N GLU A 108 32.39 -5.90 28.42
CA GLU A 108 33.21 -6.66 29.38
C GLU A 108 32.46 -6.90 30.69
N ILE A 109 31.80 -5.87 31.24
CA ILE A 109 30.98 -6.01 32.45
C ILE A 109 29.90 -7.08 32.25
N LYS A 110 29.22 -7.05 31.11
CA LYS A 110 28.19 -8.03 30.75
C LYS A 110 28.79 -9.43 30.62
N ARG A 111 29.94 -9.57 29.96
CA ARG A 111 30.64 -10.85 29.81
C ARG A 111 31.02 -11.43 31.18
N PHE A 112 31.53 -10.63 32.12
CA PHE A 112 31.84 -11.09 33.48
C PHE A 112 30.59 -11.49 34.28
N ALA A 113 29.51 -10.71 34.19
CA ALA A 113 28.25 -11.04 34.86
C ALA A 113 27.65 -12.37 34.34
N ILE A 114 27.60 -12.54 33.00
CA ILE A 114 27.09 -13.76 32.35
C ILE A 114 27.98 -14.96 32.66
N ALA A 115 29.31 -14.80 32.67
CA ALA A 115 30.24 -15.88 33.04
C ALA A 115 29.99 -16.39 34.48
N ALA A 116 29.55 -15.49 35.37
CA ALA A 116 29.13 -15.83 36.73
C ALA A 116 27.64 -16.25 36.84
N ARG A 117 26.94 -16.43 35.72
CA ARG A 117 25.49 -16.76 35.62
C ARG A 117 24.59 -15.74 36.34
N ARG A 118 24.97 -14.47 36.32
CA ARG A 118 24.20 -13.36 36.91
C ARG A 118 23.67 -12.45 35.81
N GLU A 119 22.40 -12.08 35.92
CA GLU A 119 21.78 -11.09 35.03
C GLU A 119 22.20 -9.65 35.37
N ARG A 120 22.52 -9.39 36.65
CA ARG A 120 22.91 -8.07 37.14
C ARG A 120 24.40 -8.02 37.47
N PRO A 121 25.14 -7.04 36.93
CA PRO A 121 26.51 -6.77 37.34
C PRO A 121 26.60 -6.42 38.83
N THR A 122 27.69 -6.85 39.45
CA THR A 122 28.08 -6.58 40.84
C THR A 122 29.31 -5.68 40.86
N PRO A 123 29.64 -5.00 41.97
CA PRO A 123 30.84 -4.17 42.08
C PRO A 123 32.15 -4.90 41.72
N VAL A 124 32.19 -6.23 41.90
CA VAL A 124 33.34 -7.06 41.52
C VAL A 124 33.54 -7.10 40.01
N ASP A 125 32.46 -7.13 39.22
CA ASP A 125 32.54 -7.13 37.75
C ASP A 125 33.09 -5.80 37.23
N PHE A 126 32.72 -4.68 37.86
CA PHE A 126 33.30 -3.37 37.56
C PHE A 126 34.80 -3.31 37.90
N ALA A 127 35.21 -3.91 39.02
CA ALA A 127 36.63 -4.00 39.37
C ALA A 127 37.42 -4.87 38.36
N LEU A 128 36.82 -5.94 37.84
CA LEU A 128 37.42 -6.79 36.80
C LEU A 128 37.49 -6.06 35.45
N MET A 129 36.44 -5.35 35.06
CA MET A 129 36.44 -4.50 33.86
C MET A 129 37.54 -3.44 33.93
N LEU A 130 37.67 -2.72 35.04
CA LEU A 130 38.71 -1.71 35.20
C LEU A 130 40.11 -2.32 35.04
N ARG A 131 40.34 -3.51 35.62
CA ARG A 131 41.60 -4.25 35.44
C ARG A 131 41.82 -4.70 33.99
N HIS A 132 40.77 -5.13 33.29
CA HIS A 132 40.84 -5.50 31.88
C HIS A 132 41.28 -4.32 31.00
N HIS A 133 40.80 -3.11 31.31
CA HIS A 133 41.21 -1.88 30.62
C HIS A 133 42.48 -1.22 31.20
N ASN A 134 43.27 -1.94 32.02
CA ASN A 134 44.49 -1.43 32.65
C ASN A 134 44.29 -0.18 33.53
N LEU A 135 43.11 -0.02 34.12
CA LEU A 135 42.77 1.04 35.07
C LEU A 135 42.81 0.49 36.51
N PRO A 136 43.87 0.73 37.28
CA PRO A 136 43.92 0.29 38.67
C PRO A 136 42.92 1.10 39.51
N ILE A 137 42.24 0.46 40.47
CA ILE A 137 41.27 1.13 41.35
C ILE A 137 41.89 2.33 42.10
N ALA A 138 43.20 2.27 42.37
CA ALA A 138 43.93 3.36 43.00
C ALA A 138 43.93 4.66 42.17
N SER A 139 43.88 4.59 40.82
CA SER A 139 43.83 5.80 39.99
C SER A 139 42.49 6.52 40.09
N LEU A 140 41.42 5.84 40.50
CA LEU A 140 40.10 6.46 40.70
C LEU A 140 40.04 7.30 41.98
N MET A 141 40.96 7.08 42.93
CA MET A 141 40.93 7.78 44.23
C MET A 141 41.10 9.29 44.09
N SER A 142 41.93 9.75 43.15
CA SER A 142 42.09 11.19 42.84
C SER A 142 40.82 11.80 42.28
N HIS A 143 39.98 11.01 41.62
CA HIS A 143 38.74 11.44 40.99
C HIS A 143 37.50 11.27 41.89
N LEU A 144 37.67 10.79 43.14
CA LEU A 144 36.57 10.66 44.10
C LEU A 144 35.91 12.02 44.39
N LYS A 145 36.72 13.10 44.41
CA LYS A 145 36.22 14.47 44.35
C LYS A 145 36.30 14.93 42.90
N ASN A 146 35.17 14.94 42.21
CA ASN A 146 35.13 15.38 40.82
C ASN A 146 35.63 16.85 40.72
N PRO A 147 36.62 17.12 39.85
CA PRO A 147 37.22 18.45 39.72
C PRO A 147 36.28 19.53 39.18
N VAL A 148 35.23 19.15 38.46
CA VAL A 148 34.26 20.07 37.85
C VAL A 148 33.27 20.59 38.90
N PRO A 149 32.91 21.90 38.96
CA PRO A 149 31.90 22.43 39.88
C PRO A 149 30.51 21.79 39.72
N LYS A 150 29.73 21.69 40.80
CA LYS A 150 28.44 21.00 40.79
C LYS A 150 27.42 21.63 39.82
N GLU A 151 27.47 22.95 39.67
CA GLU A 151 26.58 23.72 38.79
C GLU A 151 26.77 23.35 37.32
N GLN A 152 27.97 22.90 36.93
CA GLN A 152 28.28 22.53 35.55
C GLN A 152 28.02 21.03 35.27
N ARG A 153 27.88 20.20 36.31
CA ARG A 153 27.67 18.75 36.19
C ARG A 153 26.27 18.41 35.70
N ALA A 154 25.25 18.99 36.30
CA ALA A 154 23.87 18.71 35.93
C ALA A 154 23.54 19.41 34.60
N PRO A 155 23.12 18.67 33.56
CA PRO A 155 22.54 19.32 32.38
C PRO A 155 21.18 19.91 32.74
N THR A 156 20.82 21.02 32.10
CA THR A 156 19.45 21.53 32.15
C THR A 156 18.58 20.61 31.33
N PHE A 157 17.64 19.93 31.98
CA PHE A 157 16.65 19.13 31.30
C PHE A 157 15.50 20.05 30.88
N ALA A 158 15.16 20.01 29.60
CA ALA A 158 13.89 20.49 29.12
C ALA A 158 12.99 19.28 28.91
N ASP A 159 11.71 19.42 29.25
CA ASP A 159 10.70 18.45 28.85
C ASP A 159 10.59 18.53 27.33
N VAL A 160 11.28 17.63 26.64
CA VAL A 160 11.04 17.40 25.23
C VAL A 160 9.63 16.84 25.18
N VAL A 161 8.72 17.56 24.52
CA VAL A 161 7.39 17.03 24.19
C VAL A 161 7.64 15.74 23.41
N CYS A 162 7.57 14.61 24.10
CA CYS A 162 7.67 13.31 23.48
C CYS A 162 6.56 13.26 22.45
N ALA A 163 6.88 12.81 21.24
CA ALA A 163 5.99 12.80 20.08
C ALA A 163 4.55 12.49 20.48
N ASP A 164 3.61 13.21 19.85
CA ASP A 164 2.18 13.19 20.10
C ASP A 164 1.71 11.82 20.58
N SER A 165 0.79 11.77 21.55
CA SER A 165 0.13 10.50 21.95
C SER A 165 -0.42 9.74 20.72
N ASP A 166 -0.63 10.46 19.62
CA ASP A 166 -1.08 9.99 18.32
C ASP A 166 0.04 9.44 17.40
N ALA A 167 1.33 9.56 17.73
CA ALA A 167 2.42 8.99 16.95
C ALA A 167 2.37 7.45 16.91
N LEU A 168 1.73 6.83 17.91
CA LEU A 168 1.42 5.39 17.94
C LEU A 168 0.02 5.07 17.40
N THR A 169 -0.83 6.09 17.20
CA THR A 169 -2.05 5.88 16.42
C THR A 169 -1.60 5.73 14.99
N THR A 170 -1.75 4.51 14.47
CA THR A 170 -1.61 4.30 13.04
C THR A 170 -2.55 5.30 12.38
N LEU A 171 -2.01 6.23 11.59
CA LEU A 171 -2.79 7.08 10.70
C LEU A 171 -3.91 6.21 10.11
N PRO A 172 -5.15 6.71 9.98
CA PRO A 172 -6.25 5.94 9.43
C PRO A 172 -5.96 5.65 7.94
N LEU A 173 -5.08 4.68 7.69
CA LEU A 173 -4.69 4.18 6.37
C LEU A 173 -5.92 3.59 5.66
N LEU A 174 -6.94 3.26 6.45
CA LEU A 174 -8.19 2.67 6.05
C LEU A 174 -9.32 3.51 6.65
N GLY A 175 -10.39 3.71 5.87
CA GLY A 175 -11.56 4.43 6.34
C GLY A 175 -12.21 3.76 7.56
N PRO A 176 -13.08 4.47 8.30
CA PRO A 176 -13.71 3.98 9.53
C PRO A 176 -14.52 2.69 9.32
N GLU A 177 -15.10 2.49 8.14
CA GLU A 177 -15.81 1.26 7.74
C GLU A 177 -14.93 0.00 7.73
N LEU A 178 -13.63 0.18 7.51
CA LEU A 178 -12.65 -0.91 7.42
C LEU A 178 -11.86 -1.09 8.73
N SER A 179 -12.06 -0.20 9.70
CA SER A 179 -11.44 -0.28 11.02
C SER A 179 -12.04 -1.43 11.83
N GLY A 180 -11.20 -2.09 12.63
CA GLY A 180 -11.64 -3.12 13.56
C GLY A 180 -12.21 -2.56 14.87
N GLN A 181 -12.28 -1.23 15.04
CA GLN A 181 -12.76 -0.59 16.25
C GLN A 181 -14.22 -0.96 16.59
N ALA A 182 -15.12 -0.94 15.61
CA ALA A 182 -16.53 -1.30 15.81
C ALA A 182 -16.69 -2.76 16.30
N ASP A 183 -15.89 -3.67 15.77
CA ASP A 183 -15.91 -5.09 16.14
C ASP A 183 -15.35 -5.30 17.55
N LYS A 184 -14.38 -4.49 17.99
CA LYS A 184 -13.88 -4.48 19.37
C LYS A 184 -14.93 -3.94 20.34
N GLU A 185 -15.58 -2.83 20.00
CA GLU A 185 -16.63 -2.22 20.81
C GLU A 185 -17.86 -3.14 20.97
N ALA A 186 -18.15 -3.98 19.97
CA ALA A 186 -19.19 -5.00 20.06
C ALA A 186 -18.85 -6.12 21.06
N MET A 187 -17.56 -6.33 21.38
CA MET A 187 -17.09 -7.41 22.26
C MET A 187 -16.80 -6.90 23.68
N SER A 188 -17.81 -6.97 24.55
CA SER A 188 -17.74 -6.46 25.94
C SER A 188 -16.70 -7.14 26.85
N TYR A 189 -16.18 -8.30 26.47
CA TYR A 189 -15.14 -9.01 27.23
C TYR A 189 -13.72 -8.49 26.97
N ILE A 190 -13.56 -7.60 25.99
CA ILE A 190 -12.26 -7.05 25.59
C ILE A 190 -12.00 -5.76 26.35
N PRO A 191 -10.88 -5.64 27.08
CA PRO A 191 -10.57 -4.42 27.80
C PRO A 191 -10.33 -3.24 26.84
N PRO A 192 -10.77 -2.01 27.20
CA PRO A 192 -10.59 -0.82 26.38
C PRO A 192 -9.11 -0.43 26.22
N SER A 193 -8.22 -0.91 27.09
CA SER A 193 -6.78 -0.69 27.03
C SER A 193 -6.08 -1.43 25.89
N PHE A 194 -6.71 -2.42 25.28
CA PHE A 194 -6.14 -3.10 24.12
C PHE A 194 -6.20 -2.19 22.90
N PRO A 195 -5.24 -2.30 21.96
CA PRO A 195 -5.36 -1.61 20.68
C PRO A 195 -6.62 -2.08 19.93
N ASP A 196 -7.07 -1.27 18.98
CA ASP A 196 -8.17 -1.65 18.11
C ASP A 196 -7.79 -2.86 17.24
N PHE A 197 -8.81 -3.63 16.84
CA PHE A 197 -8.56 -4.75 15.95
C PHE A 197 -7.99 -4.27 14.61
N PRO A 198 -7.18 -5.10 13.95
CA PRO A 198 -6.74 -4.82 12.58
C PRO A 198 -7.94 -4.71 11.64
N SER A 199 -7.70 -4.37 10.37
CA SER A 199 -8.79 -4.24 9.40
C SER A 199 -9.63 -5.51 9.30
N GLN A 200 -10.92 -5.37 9.01
CA GLN A 200 -11.82 -6.54 8.88
C GLN A 200 -11.29 -7.58 7.88
N HIS A 201 -10.62 -7.14 6.80
CA HIS A 201 -10.01 -8.04 5.81
C HIS A 201 -8.86 -8.91 6.34
N THR A 202 -8.31 -8.58 7.51
CA THR A 202 -7.20 -9.31 8.11
C THR A 202 -7.67 -10.61 8.78
N TYR A 203 -8.89 -10.64 9.33
CA TYR A 203 -9.39 -11.77 10.11
C TYR A 203 -10.77 -12.28 9.67
N ARG A 204 -11.54 -11.48 8.93
CA ARG A 204 -12.85 -11.89 8.42
C ARG A 204 -12.70 -12.55 7.06
N PHE A 205 -12.90 -13.86 7.03
CA PHE A 205 -13.00 -14.60 5.78
C PHE A 205 -14.33 -14.30 5.10
N THR A 206 -14.28 -13.86 3.84
CA THR A 206 -15.46 -13.74 2.97
C THR A 206 -15.52 -15.00 2.10
N PRO A 207 -16.47 -15.94 2.34
CA PRO A 207 -16.66 -17.08 1.46
C PRO A 207 -16.96 -16.58 0.05
N ARG A 208 -16.10 -16.91 -0.90
CA ARG A 208 -16.40 -16.70 -2.30
C ARG A 208 -17.22 -17.90 -2.75
N GLU A 209 -18.46 -17.65 -3.15
CA GLU A 209 -19.21 -18.64 -3.89
C GLU A 209 -18.48 -18.86 -5.21
N ASP A 210 -17.86 -20.02 -5.37
CA ASP A 210 -17.37 -20.48 -6.67
C ASP A 210 -18.61 -20.74 -7.54
N THR A 211 -19.13 -19.69 -8.17
CA THR A 211 -20.28 -19.76 -9.09
C THR A 211 -20.01 -20.67 -10.29
N VAL A 212 -18.75 -20.99 -10.55
CA VAL A 212 -18.34 -21.97 -11.54
C VAL A 212 -18.42 -23.36 -10.93
N VAL A 213 -19.54 -24.03 -11.16
CA VAL A 213 -19.66 -25.48 -10.96
C VAL A 213 -18.53 -26.15 -11.75
N ARG A 214 -17.50 -26.61 -11.03
CA ARG A 214 -16.26 -27.19 -11.57
C ARG A 214 -16.47 -28.62 -12.09
N ASP A 215 -17.59 -28.88 -12.76
CA ASP A 215 -17.85 -30.17 -13.41
C ASP A 215 -17.21 -30.18 -14.81
N SER A 216 -16.08 -30.88 -14.90
CA SER A 216 -15.32 -31.02 -16.15
C SER A 216 -16.13 -31.62 -17.30
N LYS A 217 -17.16 -32.44 -17.03
CA LYS A 217 -18.01 -33.02 -18.08
C LYS A 217 -18.92 -31.97 -18.68
N LYS A 218 -19.58 -31.18 -17.83
CA LYS A 218 -20.48 -30.10 -18.24
C LYS A 218 -19.76 -29.02 -19.04
N ILE A 219 -18.54 -28.65 -18.63
CA ILE A 219 -17.71 -27.68 -19.37
C ILE A 219 -17.39 -28.20 -20.78
N ARG A 220 -17.04 -29.48 -20.93
CA ARG A 220 -16.78 -30.09 -22.25
C ARG A 220 -18.03 -30.18 -23.11
N GLU A 221 -19.18 -30.50 -22.50
CA GLU A 221 -20.47 -30.56 -23.19
C GLU A 221 -20.91 -29.19 -23.68
N GLU A 222 -20.80 -28.15 -22.86
CA GLU A 222 -21.12 -26.77 -23.25
C GLU A 222 -20.18 -26.26 -24.33
N ALA A 223 -18.89 -26.58 -24.27
CA ALA A 223 -17.92 -26.26 -25.31
C ALA A 223 -18.26 -26.98 -26.63
N ALA A 224 -18.60 -28.28 -26.58
CA ALA A 224 -19.00 -29.05 -27.75
C ALA A 224 -20.31 -28.51 -28.37
N ARG A 225 -21.30 -28.17 -27.54
CA ARG A 225 -22.55 -27.56 -27.99
C ARG A 225 -22.31 -26.21 -28.66
N THR A 226 -21.44 -25.38 -28.08
CA THR A 226 -21.07 -24.07 -28.63
C THR A 226 -20.34 -24.23 -29.98
N ALA A 227 -19.45 -25.22 -30.09
CA ALA A 227 -18.78 -25.54 -31.35
C ALA A 227 -19.77 -26.00 -32.43
N GLN A 228 -20.71 -26.90 -32.10
CA GLN A 228 -21.73 -27.36 -33.04
C GLN A 228 -22.65 -26.22 -33.49
N GLN A 229 -23.08 -25.35 -32.57
CA GLN A 229 -23.86 -24.16 -32.90
C GLN A 229 -23.10 -23.21 -33.83
N GLY A 230 -21.80 -23.02 -33.59
CA GLY A 230 -20.93 -22.24 -34.47
C GLY A 230 -20.81 -22.84 -35.87
N GLU A 231 -20.65 -24.16 -35.98
CA GLU A 231 -20.59 -24.87 -37.26
C GLU A 231 -21.91 -24.76 -38.04
N ASP A 232 -23.04 -25.01 -37.37
CA ASP A 232 -24.35 -24.93 -38.00
C ASP A 232 -24.67 -23.51 -38.47
N ALA A 233 -24.28 -22.49 -37.70
CA ALA A 233 -24.39 -21.09 -38.11
C ALA A 233 -23.57 -20.82 -39.37
N LEU A 234 -22.33 -21.32 -39.45
CA LEU A 234 -21.48 -21.19 -40.64
C LEU A 234 -22.07 -21.95 -41.84
N ARG A 235 -22.57 -23.17 -41.65
CA ARG A 235 -23.25 -23.93 -42.71
C ARG A 235 -24.48 -23.19 -43.22
N ARG A 236 -25.25 -22.54 -42.35
CA ARG A 236 -26.40 -21.70 -42.73
C ARG A 236 -25.95 -20.45 -43.50
N LEU A 237 -24.90 -19.77 -43.05
CA LEU A 237 -24.35 -18.59 -43.72
C LEU A 237 -23.84 -18.91 -45.12
N VAL A 238 -23.04 -19.98 -45.26
CA VAL A 238 -22.50 -20.41 -46.56
C VAL A 238 -23.64 -20.79 -47.52
N ARG A 239 -24.66 -21.51 -47.04
CA ARG A 239 -25.86 -21.82 -47.84
C ARG A 239 -26.58 -20.55 -48.29
N ALA A 240 -26.84 -19.61 -47.37
CA ALA A 240 -27.47 -18.33 -47.70
C ALA A 240 -26.64 -17.52 -48.73
N SER A 241 -25.31 -17.52 -48.59
CA SER A 241 -24.41 -16.85 -49.55
C SER A 241 -24.47 -17.48 -50.94
N LYS A 242 -24.47 -18.83 -51.03
CA LYS A 242 -24.65 -19.55 -52.31
C LYS A 242 -26.01 -19.27 -52.94
N MET A 243 -27.09 -19.29 -52.15
CA MET A 243 -28.43 -18.96 -52.62
C MET A 243 -28.53 -17.53 -53.16
N ARG A 244 -27.89 -16.57 -52.49
CA ARG A 244 -27.81 -15.18 -52.94
C ARG A 244 -27.12 -15.07 -54.30
N LYS A 245 -25.97 -15.73 -54.47
CA LYS A 245 -25.23 -15.77 -55.75
C LYS A 245 -26.04 -16.44 -56.87
N GLN A 246 -26.69 -17.57 -56.59
CA GLN A 246 -27.61 -18.22 -57.54
C GLN A 246 -28.72 -17.28 -58.00
N LYS A 247 -29.35 -16.55 -57.07
CA LYS A 247 -30.42 -15.59 -57.38
C LYS A 247 -29.91 -14.44 -58.24
N GLU A 248 -28.71 -13.93 -57.98
CA GLU A 248 -28.06 -12.91 -58.80
C GLU A 248 -27.79 -13.43 -60.22
N VAL A 249 -27.21 -14.62 -60.38
CA VAL A 249 -26.98 -15.25 -61.69
C VAL A 249 -28.28 -15.50 -62.44
N LYS A 250 -29.29 -16.07 -61.78
CA LYS A 250 -30.64 -16.27 -62.36
C LYS A 250 -31.22 -14.95 -62.85
N SER A 251 -31.15 -13.89 -62.03
CA SER A 251 -31.65 -12.56 -62.40
C SER A 251 -30.89 -11.94 -63.58
N LEU A 252 -29.61 -12.25 -63.76
CA LEU A 252 -28.82 -11.78 -64.92
C LEU A 252 -29.21 -12.52 -66.19
N VAL A 253 -29.37 -13.85 -66.12
CA VAL A 253 -29.73 -14.71 -67.25
C VAL A 253 -31.17 -14.46 -67.71
N GLU A 254 -32.09 -14.16 -66.79
CA GLU A 254 -33.49 -13.87 -67.10
C GLU A 254 -33.72 -12.51 -67.78
N ARG A 255 -32.72 -11.61 -67.82
CA ARG A 255 -32.80 -10.32 -68.53
C ARG A 255 -32.67 -10.47 -70.05
N ASP A 256 -32.16 -11.59 -70.54
CA ASP A 256 -31.97 -11.90 -71.95
C ASP A 256 -33.02 -12.95 -72.41
N PRO A 257 -33.81 -12.70 -73.49
CA PRO A 257 -34.82 -13.64 -73.95
C PRO A 257 -34.26 -15.03 -74.31
N GLU A 258 -33.06 -15.10 -74.90
CA GLU A 258 -32.40 -16.39 -75.19
C GLU A 258 -31.88 -17.08 -73.92
N GLY A 259 -31.41 -16.29 -72.96
CA GLY A 259 -30.96 -16.77 -71.64
C GLY A 259 -32.07 -17.45 -70.86
N LYS A 260 -33.30 -16.91 -70.93
CA LYS A 260 -34.47 -17.44 -70.22
C LYS A 260 -34.84 -18.87 -70.64
N GLU A 261 -34.81 -19.16 -71.95
CA GLU A 261 -35.11 -20.50 -72.46
C GLU A 261 -33.99 -21.51 -72.14
N ARG A 262 -32.71 -21.07 -72.19
CA ARG A 262 -31.57 -21.89 -71.75
C ARG A 262 -31.65 -22.21 -70.26
N PHE A 263 -32.00 -21.23 -69.43
CA PHE A 263 -32.18 -21.41 -67.99
C PHE A 263 -33.33 -22.36 -67.68
N ARG A 264 -34.46 -22.25 -68.38
CA ARG A 264 -35.61 -23.15 -68.23
C ARG A 264 -35.25 -24.60 -68.57
N LEU A 265 -34.50 -24.81 -69.66
CA LEU A 265 -34.03 -26.15 -70.05
C LEU A 265 -33.03 -26.71 -69.03
N TRP A 266 -32.11 -25.89 -68.52
CA TRP A 266 -31.20 -26.27 -67.44
C TRP A 266 -31.94 -26.62 -66.14
N GLU A 267 -32.90 -25.79 -65.72
CA GLU A 267 -33.70 -25.99 -64.49
C GLU A 267 -34.51 -27.29 -64.55
N SER A 268 -35.17 -27.57 -65.68
CA SER A 268 -35.89 -28.83 -65.92
C SER A 268 -34.97 -30.06 -65.92
N THR A 269 -33.76 -29.93 -66.47
CA THR A 269 -32.75 -31.00 -66.47
C THR A 269 -32.19 -31.25 -65.06
N MET A 270 -31.88 -30.19 -64.31
CA MET A 270 -31.35 -30.27 -62.95
C MET A 270 -32.40 -30.82 -61.97
N LYS A 271 -33.67 -30.39 -62.11
CA LYS A 271 -34.79 -30.91 -61.34
C LYS A 271 -35.03 -32.40 -61.60
N ARG A 272 -34.82 -32.87 -62.85
CA ARG A 272 -34.89 -34.30 -63.19
C ARG A 272 -33.73 -35.10 -62.60
N PHE A 273 -32.51 -34.54 -62.58
CA PHE A 273 -31.34 -35.18 -62.01
C PHE A 273 -31.47 -35.36 -60.48
N MET A 274 -31.94 -34.31 -59.78
CA MET A 274 -32.10 -34.36 -58.33
C MET A 274 -33.37 -35.09 -57.87
N GLY A 275 -34.43 -35.05 -58.66
CA GLY A 275 -35.66 -35.81 -58.40
C GLY A 275 -35.48 -37.33 -58.53
N ALA A 276 -34.36 -37.80 -59.07
CA ALA A 276 -34.04 -39.22 -59.17
C ALA A 276 -33.39 -39.79 -57.90
N GLU A 277 -32.80 -38.96 -57.02
CA GLU A 277 -32.12 -39.42 -55.80
C GLU A 277 -32.85 -39.09 -54.49
N ALA A 278 -33.83 -38.19 -54.49
CA ALA A 278 -34.54 -37.78 -53.26
C ALA A 278 -35.81 -38.61 -52.98
N ARG A 279 -35.64 -39.79 -52.40
CA ARG A 279 -36.72 -40.48 -51.65
C ARG A 279 -36.61 -40.15 -50.15
N ALA A 280 -36.74 -38.87 -49.80
CA ALA A 280 -36.84 -38.43 -48.41
C ALA A 280 -37.83 -37.27 -48.29
N GLU A 281 -38.82 -37.46 -47.41
CA GLU A 281 -39.86 -36.50 -47.08
C GLU A 281 -39.20 -35.26 -46.43
N ASN A 282 -39.51 -34.05 -46.92
CA ASN A 282 -38.93 -32.72 -46.60
C ASN A 282 -37.86 -32.15 -47.57
N ALA A 283 -38.03 -32.36 -48.89
CA ALA A 283 -37.11 -31.86 -49.93
C ALA A 283 -37.55 -30.54 -50.62
N ASP A 284 -38.63 -29.88 -50.19
CA ASP A 284 -39.31 -28.90 -51.06
C ASP A 284 -38.62 -27.53 -51.21
N GLN A 285 -37.55 -27.25 -50.46
CA GLN A 285 -36.85 -25.95 -50.62
C GLN A 285 -35.32 -25.99 -50.51
N VAL A 286 -34.72 -27.15 -50.20
CA VAL A 286 -33.31 -27.20 -49.78
C VAL A 286 -32.34 -27.53 -50.91
N ASP A 287 -32.81 -28.03 -52.07
CA ASP A 287 -31.97 -29.02 -52.72
C ASP A 287 -31.09 -28.52 -53.90
N ILE A 288 -31.44 -27.43 -54.59
CA ILE A 288 -30.68 -26.99 -55.79
C ILE A 288 -29.43 -26.16 -55.39
N SER A 289 -29.49 -25.44 -54.27
CA SER A 289 -28.42 -24.53 -53.84
C SER A 289 -27.23 -25.22 -53.15
N GLN A 290 -27.46 -26.40 -52.57
CA GLN A 290 -26.40 -27.19 -51.94
C GLN A 290 -25.57 -27.94 -52.99
N HIS A 291 -26.23 -28.43 -54.04
CA HIS A 291 -25.64 -29.26 -55.09
C HIS A 291 -25.19 -28.48 -56.33
N SER A 292 -25.65 -27.24 -56.55
CA SER A 292 -25.13 -26.45 -57.67
C SER A 292 -23.67 -26.07 -57.43
N MET A 293 -22.83 -26.44 -58.40
CA MET A 293 -21.45 -25.99 -58.46
C MET A 293 -21.39 -24.64 -59.16
N ILE A 294 -21.84 -23.57 -58.48
CA ILE A 294 -21.45 -22.22 -58.94
C ILE A 294 -19.99 -22.05 -58.54
N VAL A 295 -19.12 -22.22 -59.52
CA VAL A 295 -17.69 -21.88 -59.39
C VAL A 295 -17.61 -20.37 -59.20
N ASN A 296 -16.95 -19.92 -58.13
CA ASN A 296 -16.67 -18.50 -57.95
C ASN A 296 -15.80 -18.03 -59.13
N GLY A 297 -16.40 -17.34 -60.11
CA GLY A 297 -15.68 -16.71 -61.22
C GLY A 297 -14.79 -15.54 -60.79
N ASP A 298 -14.95 -15.07 -59.54
CA ASP A 298 -14.17 -13.98 -58.94
C ASP A 298 -12.80 -14.44 -58.37
N ALA A 299 -12.36 -15.66 -58.67
CA ALA A 299 -10.99 -16.06 -58.36
C ALA A 299 -10.02 -15.14 -59.13
N VAL A 300 -9.02 -14.62 -58.43
CA VAL A 300 -8.02 -13.64 -58.95
C VAL A 300 -7.36 -14.08 -60.28
N PHE A 301 -7.38 -15.39 -60.58
CA PHE A 301 -6.78 -15.99 -61.77
C PHE A 301 -7.78 -16.67 -62.73
N ALA A 302 -9.09 -16.44 -62.59
CA ALA A 302 -10.06 -16.99 -63.52
C ALA A 302 -10.04 -16.23 -64.87
N ARG A 303 -10.31 -16.96 -65.97
CA ARG A 303 -10.36 -16.40 -67.32
C ARG A 303 -11.56 -15.44 -67.42
N ARG A 304 -11.29 -14.13 -67.41
CA ARG A 304 -12.32 -13.09 -67.63
C ARG A 304 -13.06 -13.38 -68.94
N GLU A 305 -14.38 -13.52 -68.89
CA GLU A 305 -15.18 -13.59 -70.11
C GLU A 305 -15.05 -12.27 -70.91
N VAL A 306 -14.96 -12.42 -72.22
CA VAL A 306 -14.84 -11.27 -73.14
C VAL A 306 -16.19 -10.57 -73.19
N SER A 307 -16.25 -9.37 -72.60
CA SER A 307 -17.41 -8.49 -72.67
C SER A 307 -17.78 -8.24 -74.14
N ARG A 308 -18.95 -8.74 -74.59
CA ARG A 308 -19.53 -8.32 -75.87
C ARG A 308 -20.00 -6.88 -75.68
N GLN A 309 -19.25 -5.95 -76.29
CA GLN A 309 -19.41 -4.50 -76.19
C GLN A 309 -20.87 -4.05 -76.27
N GLY A 310 -21.32 -3.32 -75.25
CA GLY A 310 -22.68 -2.78 -75.28
C GLY A 310 -23.18 -1.96 -74.09
N LYS A 311 -22.34 -1.46 -73.16
CA LYS A 311 -22.69 -0.26 -72.34
C LYS A 311 -21.53 0.22 -71.48
N ARG A 312 -21.29 1.53 -71.52
CA ARG A 312 -20.25 2.26 -70.78
C ARG A 312 -20.56 2.21 -69.28
N SER A 313 -19.53 1.91 -68.49
CA SER A 313 -19.48 2.00 -67.03
C SER A 313 -19.66 3.44 -66.57
N ALA A 314 -20.62 3.70 -65.68
CA ALA A 314 -20.69 4.92 -64.88
C ALA A 314 -19.70 4.78 -63.71
N GLY A 315 -18.83 5.78 -63.56
CA GLY A 315 -17.74 5.80 -62.60
C GLY A 315 -18.20 5.82 -61.14
N LEU A 316 -17.43 5.13 -60.32
CA LEU A 316 -17.48 5.17 -58.86
C LEU A 316 -17.01 6.53 -58.34
N SER A 317 -17.87 7.21 -57.58
CA SER A 317 -17.47 8.29 -56.67
C SER A 317 -16.94 7.67 -55.37
N VAL A 318 -15.64 7.90 -55.11
CA VAL A 318 -14.98 7.65 -53.83
C VAL A 318 -15.34 8.79 -52.88
N THR A 319 -15.96 8.48 -51.75
CA THR A 319 -15.97 9.34 -50.56
C THR A 319 -15.39 8.55 -49.40
N GLY A 320 -14.17 8.92 -49.00
CA GLY A 320 -13.56 8.50 -47.75
C GLY A 320 -14.00 9.42 -46.62
N LYS A 321 -14.48 8.82 -45.54
CA LYS A 321 -14.18 9.11 -44.14
C LYS A 321 -14.38 7.83 -43.36
#